data_AF-A0A7J4TZF0-F1
#
_entry.id   AF-A0A7J4TZF0-F1
#
_cell.length_a   1.000
_cell.length_b   1.000
_cell.length_c   1.000
_cell.angle_alpha   90.00
_cell.angle_beta   90.00
_cell.angle_gamma   90.00
#
_symmetry.space_group_name_H-M   'P 1'
#
loop_
_entity.id
_entity.type
_entity.pdbx_description
1 polymer ?
#
loop_
_entity_poly.entity_id
_entity_poly.type
_entity_poly.pdbx_seq_one_letter_code
_entity_poly.pdbx_strand_id
1 'polypeptide(L)' 'MRLALTGAPGTGKTTLAAVLQHSFEVHAVRDLAAACGALGAAEDDGAHPIDVGRLTVHMDGMEGGCLIEGHLSHL' A
#
# COMPACT_ATOMS: atom_id res chain seq x y z
N MET A 1 -4.38 -13.68 -7.26
CA MET A 1 -5.38 -13.34 -6.22
C MET A 1 -4.84 -12.15 -5.46
N ARG A 2 -5.53 -11.00 -5.44
CA ARG A 2 -5.07 -9.78 -4.76
C ARG A 2 -5.96 -9.51 -3.55
N LEU A 3 -5.37 -9.27 -2.38
CA LEU A 3 -6.10 -8.91 -1.16
C LEU A 3 -5.73 -7.50 -0.75
N ALA A 4 -6.75 -6.67 -0.48
CA ALA A 4 -6.56 -5.37 0.13
C ALA A 4 -6.80 -5.48 1.64
N LEU A 5 -5.81 -5.09 2.45
CA LEU A 5 -5.95 -4.93 3.88
C LEU A 5 -6.29 -3.48 4.19
N THR A 6 -7.56 -3.26 4.53
CA THR A 6 -8.11 -1.94 4.89
C THR A 6 -8.70 -1.98 6.30
N GLY A 7 -8.86 -0.80 6.91
CA GLY A 7 -9.32 -0.68 8.30
C GLY A 7 -8.81 0.61 8.93
N ALA A 8 -9.50 1.08 9.97
CA ALA A 8 -9.13 2.30 10.68
C ALA A 8 -7.69 2.24 11.25
N PRO A 9 -7.04 3.40 11.51
CA PRO A 9 -5.78 3.45 12.25
C PRO A 9 -5.84 2.59 13.53
N GLY A 10 -4.77 1.85 13.84
CA GLY A 10 -4.70 1.05 15.07
C GLY A 10 -5.47 -0.28 15.09
N THR A 11 -6.16 -0.67 14.01
CA THR A 11 -6.90 -1.96 13.94
C THR A 11 -6.01 -3.21 13.76
N GLY A 12 -4.69 -3.08 13.88
CA GLY A 12 -3.76 -4.22 13.79
C GLY A 12 -3.49 -4.73 12.37
N LYS A 13 -3.72 -3.91 11.33
CA LYS A 13 -3.41 -4.27 9.93
C LYS A 13 -1.93 -4.64 9.76
N THR A 14 -0.98 -3.86 10.32
CA THR A 14 0.47 -4.16 10.26
C THR A 14 0.78 -5.50 10.92
N THR A 15 0.11 -5.80 12.03
CA THR A 15 0.25 -7.08 12.72
C THR A 15 -0.26 -8.23 11.85
N LEU A 16 -1.39 -8.07 11.18
CA LEU A 16 -1.95 -9.09 10.28
C LEU A 16 -1.12 -9.25 9.01
N ALA A 17 -0.64 -8.15 8.44
CA ALA A 17 0.30 -8.12 7.33
C ALA A 17 1.54 -8.94 7.68
N ALA A 18 2.19 -8.69 8.82
CA ALA A 18 3.36 -9.42 9.31
C ALA A 18 3.14 -10.94 9.37
N VAL A 19 1.96 -11.39 9.84
CA VAL A 19 1.61 -12.82 9.88
C VAL A 19 1.46 -13.41 8.47
N LEU A 20 0.92 -12.63 7.53
CA LEU A 20 0.66 -13.05 6.16
C LEU A 20 1.88 -12.98 5.24
N GLN A 21 2.99 -12.37 5.67
CA GLN A 21 4.24 -12.27 4.89
C GLN A 21 4.83 -13.62 4.49
N HIS A 22 4.53 -14.69 5.23
CA HIS A 22 5.00 -16.04 4.91
C HIS A 22 4.25 -16.70 3.74
N SER A 23 3.05 -16.21 3.41
CA SER A 23 2.17 -16.81 2.40
C SER A 23 1.85 -15.88 1.23
N PHE A 24 2.03 -14.58 1.41
CA PHE A 24 1.75 -13.55 0.42
C PHE A 24 2.89 -12.55 0.36
N GLU A 25 3.14 -12.03 -0.84
CA GLU A 25 4.00 -10.87 -1.01
C GLU A 25 3.24 -9.63 -0.52
N VAL A 26 3.68 -9.09 0.62
CA VAL A 26 3.01 -7.97 1.28
C VAL A 26 3.69 -6.67 0.87
N HIS A 27 2.90 -5.76 0.33
CA HIS A 27 3.34 -4.46 -0.13
C HIS A 27 2.53 -3.36 0.55
N ALA A 28 3.21 -2.38 1.14
CA ALA A 28 2.52 -1.17 1.58
C ALA A 28 2.15 -0.32 0.36
N VAL A 29 0.95 0.27 0.36
CA VAL A 29 0.46 1.06 -0.77
C VAL A 29 1.37 2.27 -1.06
N ARG A 30 2.00 2.82 -0.01
CA ARG A 30 2.97 3.92 -0.12
C ARG A 30 4.25 3.48 -0.83
N ASP A 31 4.74 2.29 -0.54
CA ASP A 31 5.98 1.77 -1.14
C ASP A 31 5.77 1.47 -2.62
N LEU A 32 4.60 0.91 -2.97
CA LEU A 32 4.20 0.73 -4.37
C LEU A 32 4.07 2.07 -5.10
N ALA A 33 3.44 3.07 -4.46
CA ALA A 33 3.31 4.40 -5.02
C ALA A 33 4.69 5.06 -5.23
N ALA A 34 5.62 4.90 -4.29
CA ALA A 34 6.98 5.39 -4.43
C ALA A 34 7.72 4.69 -5.58
N ALA A 35 7.62 3.36 -5.67
CA ALA A 35 8.31 2.56 -6.69
C ALA A 35 7.89 2.90 -8.12
N CYS A 36 6.61 3.26 -8.34
CA CYS A 36 6.10 3.65 -9.66
C CYS A 36 6.07 5.17 -9.91
N GLY A 37 6.60 5.98 -8.99
CA GLY A 37 6.57 7.44 -9.11
C GLY A 37 5.14 8.02 -9.10
N ALA A 38 4.22 7.34 -8.41
CA ALA A 38 2.87 7.80 -8.12
C ALA A 38 2.76 8.55 -6.78
N LEU A 39 3.81 8.53 -5.94
CA LEU A 39 3.86 9.26 -4.68
C LEU A 39 4.23 10.74 -4.93
N GLY A 40 3.32 11.65 -4.58
CA GLY A 40 3.51 13.08 -4.66
C GLY A 40 4.30 13.67 -3.49
N ALA A 41 4.61 14.97 -3.58
CA ALA A 41 5.24 15.73 -2.51
C ALA A 41 4.31 15.82 -1.29
N ALA A 42 4.90 15.86 -0.08
CA ALA A 42 4.12 16.06 1.13
C ALA A 42 3.37 17.39 1.07
N GLU A 43 2.09 17.37 1.44
CA GLU A 43 1.25 18.55 1.63
C GLU A 43 1.50 19.16 3.02
N ASP A 44 0.80 20.25 3.34
CA ASP A 44 0.99 21.02 4.59
C ASP A 44 0.72 20.20 5.87
N ASP A 45 -0.05 19.12 5.76
CA ASP A 45 -0.37 18.19 6.85
C ASP A 45 0.61 17.00 6.92
N GLY A 46 1.64 16.97 6.07
CA GLY A 46 2.61 15.87 5.96
C GLY A 46 2.07 14.66 5.18
N ALA A 47 0.83 14.69 4.69
CA ALA A 47 0.29 13.64 3.85
C ALA A 47 0.90 13.68 2.46
N HIS A 48 1.15 12.50 1.89
CA HIS A 48 1.61 12.38 0.51
C HIS A 48 0.45 11.94 -0.39
N PRO A 49 0.05 12.76 -1.39
CA PRO A 49 -0.98 12.36 -2.34
C PRO A 49 -0.45 11.22 -3.23
N ILE A 50 -1.34 10.31 -3.60
CA ILE A 50 -1.01 9.15 -4.46
C ILE A 50 -1.81 9.25 -5.77
N ASP A 51 -1.12 9.18 -6.90
CA ASP A 51 -1.73 9.00 -8.22
C ASP A 51 -2.26 7.56 -8.37
N VAL A 52 -3.54 7.39 -8.08
CA VAL A 52 -4.24 6.09 -8.16
C VAL A 52 -4.22 5.52 -9.59
N GLY A 53 -4.19 6.36 -10.62
CA GLY A 53 -4.15 5.91 -12.00
C GLY A 53 -2.82 5.22 -12.32
N ARG A 54 -1.70 5.88 -12.00
CA ARG A 54 -0.36 5.29 -12.14
C ARG A 54 -0.17 4.05 -11.29
N LEU A 55 -0.65 4.09 -10.04
CA LEU A 55 -0.56 2.95 -9.13
C LEU A 55 -1.32 1.74 -9.68
N THR A 56 -2.51 1.96 -10.25
CA THR A 56 -3.33 0.90 -10.84
C THR A 56 -2.62 0.26 -12.04
N VAL A 57 -2.06 1.07 -12.94
CA VAL A 57 -1.29 0.57 -14.09
C VAL A 57 -0.08 -0.25 -13.64
N HIS A 58 0.63 0.21 -12.60
CA HIS A 58 1.75 -0.53 -12.03
C HIS A 58 1.31 -1.88 -11.43
N MET A 59 0.22 -1.89 -10.68
CA MET A 59 -0.35 -3.08 -10.05
C MET A 59 -0.89 -4.10 -11.07
N ASP A 60 -1.43 -3.64 -12.20
CA ASP A 60 -1.88 -4.52 -13.28
C ASP A 60 -0.72 -5.28 -13.93
N GLY A 61 0.48 -4.68 -13.96
CA GLY A 61 1.71 -5.31 -14.43
C GLY A 61 2.36 -6.28 -13.43
N MET A 62 1.91 -6.33 -12.18
CA MET A 62 2.44 -7.25 -11.17
C MET A 62 1.85 -8.65 -11.33
N GLU A 63 2.72 -9.63 -11.53
CA GLU A 63 2.37 -11.05 -11.53
C GLU A 63 2.35 -11.61 -10.10
N GLY A 64 1.44 -12.54 -9.81
CA GLY A 64 1.34 -13.19 -8.50
C GLY A 64 0.26 -12.63 -7.57
N GLY A 65 0.12 -13.26 -6.41
CA GLY A 65 -0.86 -12.85 -5.40
C GLY A 65 -0.24 -11.90 -4.38
N CYS A 66 -0.67 -10.64 -4.39
CA CYS A 66 -0.15 -9.58 -3.53
C CYS A 66 -1.18 -9.17 -2.47
N LEU A 67 -0.68 -8.95 -1.26
CA LEU A 67 -1.42 -8.34 -0.16
C LEU A 67 -1.02 -6.87 -0.08
N ILE A 68 -1.98 -5.97 -0.32
CA ILE A 68 -1.74 -4.53 -0.34
C ILE A 68 -2.26 -3.91 0.94
N GLU A 69 -1.37 -3.25 1.66
CA GLU A 69 -1.66 -2.70 2.96
C GLU A 69 -1.84 -1.18 2.92
N GLY A 70 -3.03 -0.71 3.31
CA GLY A 70 -3.35 0.71 3.43
C GLY A 70 -3.05 1.27 4.82
N HIS A 71 -1.78 1.50 5.15
CA HIS A 71 -1.41 2.36 6.29
C HIS A 71 -1.21 3.79 5.81
N LEU A 72 -2.31 4.51 5.58
CA LEU A 72 -2.27 5.97 5.38
C LEU A 72 -2.26 6.73 6.73
N SER A 73 -1.97 6.07 7.84
CA SER A 73 -2.35 6.56 9.17
C SER A 73 -1.22 6.93 10.11
N HIS A 74 0.04 6.98 9.64
CA HIS A 74 1.13 7.49 10.46
C HIS A 74 2.13 8.29 9.62
N LEU A 75 1.89 9.60 9.55
CA LEU A 75 2.90 10.61 9.86
C LEU A 75 2.35 11.46 11.01
#